data_AF-A0A8T4X5L5-F1
#
_entry.id   AF-A0A8T4X5L5-F1
#
_cell.length_a   1.000
_cell.length_b   1.000
_cell.length_c   1.000
_cell.angle_alpha   90.00
_cell.angle_beta   90.00
_cell.angle_gamma   90.00
#
_symmetry.space_group_name_H-M   'P 1'
#
loop_
_entity.id
_entity.type
_entity.pdbx_description
1 polymer ?
#
loop_
_entity_poly.entity_id
_entity_poly.type
_entity_poly.pdbx_seq_one_letter_code
_entity_poly.pdbx_strand_id
1 'polypeptide(L)' 'MDKSQIESTINEIRKRSGAITAFNQNKISNAIYKALAATSKADRALADQLANKVVQKLVEQGFTNS' A
#
# COMPACT_ATOMS: atom_id res chain seq x y z
N MET A 1 -7.90 7.68 13.73
CA MET A 1 -8.01 6.35 13.09
C MET A 1 -6.62 5.75 13.11
N ASP A 2 -6.40 4.74 13.96
CA ASP A 2 -5.09 4.10 14.16
C ASP A 2 -4.61 3.44 12.86
N LYS A 3 -3.35 3.71 12.48
CA LYS A 3 -2.74 3.19 11.24
C LYS A 3 -2.72 1.66 11.20
N SER A 4 -2.64 1.00 12.35
CA SER A 4 -2.63 -0.46 12.45
C SER A 4 -3.96 -1.12 12.05
N GLN A 5 -5.08 -0.41 12.19
CA GLN A 5 -6.40 -0.97 11.89
C GLN A 5 -6.67 -1.05 10.38
N ILE A 6 -6.11 -0.13 9.60
CA ILE A 6 -6.31 -0.07 8.15
C ILE A 6 -5.53 -1.19 7.45
N GLU A 7 -4.29 -1.46 7.86
CA GLU A 7 -3.52 -2.59 7.33
C GLU A 7 -4.20 -3.94 7.63
N SER A 8 -4.89 -4.03 8.77
CA SER A 8 -5.62 -5.24 9.18
C SER A 8 -6.92 -5.47 8.39
N THR A 9 -7.30 -4.53 7.52
CA THR A 9 -8.55 -4.61 6.76
C THR A 9 -8.35 -5.31 5.41
N ILE A 10 -7.14 -5.33 4.84
CA ILE A 10 -6.83 -6.04 3.58
C ILE A 10 -5.85 -7.16 3.88
N ASN A 11 -6.30 -8.41 3.78
CA ASN A 11 -5.47 -9.57 4.13
C ASN A 11 -4.61 -10.07 2.97
N GLU A 12 -5.15 -10.07 1.76
CA GLU A 12 -4.56 -10.75 0.62
C GLU A 12 -4.65 -9.93 -0.66
N ILE A 13 -3.74 -10.22 -1.59
CA ILE A 13 -3.71 -9.63 -2.92
C ILE A 13 -3.54 -10.73 -3.97
N ARG A 14 -4.33 -10.64 -5.05
CA ARG A 14 -4.12 -11.43 -6.26
C ARG A 14 -3.02 -10.82 -7.11
N LYS A 15 -1.93 -11.56 -7.34
CA LYS A 15 -0.83 -11.20 -8.22
C LYS A 15 -1.25 -11.30 -9.69
N ARG A 16 -0.48 -10.68 -10.60
CA ARG A 16 -0.68 -10.78 -12.05
C ARG A 16 -0.65 -12.22 -12.57
N SER A 17 0.11 -13.10 -11.92
CA SER A 17 0.17 -14.53 -12.24
C SER A 17 -1.09 -15.31 -11.80
N GLY A 18 -2.02 -14.68 -11.09
CA GLY A 18 -3.17 -15.33 -10.46
C GLY A 18 -2.92 -15.83 -9.04
N ALA A 19 -1.66 -15.89 -8.58
CA ALA A 19 -1.32 -16.31 -7.23
C ALA A 19 -1.90 -15.36 -6.17
N ILE A 20 -2.37 -15.91 -5.05
CA ILE A 20 -2.82 -15.13 -3.87
C ILE A 20 -1.68 -15.08 -2.86
N THR A 21 -1.41 -13.90 -2.32
CA THR A 21 -0.37 -13.70 -1.31
C THR A 21 -0.82 -12.68 -0.26
N ALA A 22 -0.25 -12.74 0.94
CA ALA A 22 -0.50 -11.75 1.98
C ALA A 22 -0.25 -10.32 1.47
N PHE A 23 -1.17 -9.42 1.81
CA PHE A 23 -1.04 -8.01 1.54
C PHE A 23 0.10 -7.43 2.38
N ASN A 24 0.84 -6.49 1.79
CA ASN A 24 1.94 -5.82 2.48
C ASN A 24 2.08 -4.39 1.94
N GLN A 25 1.65 -3.41 2.74
CA GLN A 25 1.70 -1.99 2.38
C GLN A 25 3.12 -1.50 2.07
N ASN A 26 4.16 -2.08 2.69
CA ASN A 26 5.55 -1.70 2.41
C ASN A 26 5.93 -1.96 0.95
N LYS A 27 5.29 -2.91 0.26
CA LYS A 27 5.53 -3.13 -1.17
C LYS A 27 5.06 -1.93 -2.00
N ILE A 28 4.01 -1.23 -1.58
CA ILE A 28 3.50 -0.01 -2.22
C ILE A 28 4.45 1.16 -1.92
N SER A 29 4.74 1.41 -0.63
CA SER A 29 5.65 2.48 -0.23
C SER A 29 7.02 2.38 -0.90
N ASN A 30 7.62 1.19 -0.92
CA ASN A 30 8.92 0.98 -1.56
C ASN A 30 8.89 1.24 -3.07
N ALA A 31 7.78 0.95 -3.76
CA ALA A 31 7.65 1.24 -5.19
C ALA A 31 7.58 2.76 -5.44
N ILE A 32 6.80 3.49 -4.62
CA ILE A 32 6.71 4.95 -4.69
C ILE A 32 8.06 5.60 -4.37
N TYR A 33 8.73 5.15 -3.30
CA TYR A 33 10.05 5.64 -2.93
C TYR A 33 11.08 5.45 -4.05
N LYS A 34 11.10 4.28 -4.71
CA LYS A 34 11.99 4.03 -5.86
C LYS A 34 11.72 4.98 -7.02
N ALA A 35 10.45 5.29 -7.30
CA ALA A 35 10.09 6.26 -8.34
C ALA A 35 10.55 7.68 -7.98
N LEU A 36 10.34 8.12 -6.73
CA LEU A 36 10.82 9.40 -6.24
C LEU A 36 12.35 9.51 -6.31
N ALA A 37 13.06 8.46 -5.88
CA ALA A 37 14.51 8.38 -5.92
C ALA A 37 15.06 8.44 -7.36
N ALA A 38 14.40 7.79 -8.32
CA ALA A 38 14.77 7.86 -9.74
C ALA A 38 14.65 9.28 -10.32
N THR A 39 13.86 10.16 -9.69
CA THR A 39 13.73 11.57 -10.06
C THR A 39 14.59 12.51 -9.19
N SER A 40 15.54 11.96 -8.43
CA SER A 40 16.39 12.69 -7.48
C SER A 40 15.62 13.43 -6.37
N LYS A 41 14.40 12.98 -6.06
CA LYS A 41 13.52 13.54 -5.01
C LYS A 41 13.18 12.48 -3.96
N ALA A 42 14.16 11.67 -3.57
CA ALA A 42 13.95 10.59 -2.63
C ALA A 42 13.36 11.10 -1.30
N ASP A 43 12.12 10.71 -1.01
CA ASP A 43 11.42 11.07 0.22
C ASP A 43 10.63 9.84 0.72
N ARG A 44 11.11 9.25 1.82
CA ARG A 44 10.50 8.07 2.40
C ARG A 44 9.21 8.41 3.16
N ALA A 45 9.17 9.54 3.85
CA ALA A 45 8.00 9.95 4.60
C ALA A 45 6.81 10.21 3.65
N LEU A 46 7.07 10.91 2.54
CA LEU A 46 6.07 11.12 1.51
C LEU A 46 5.61 9.79 0.88
N ALA A 47 6.52 8.86 0.60
CA ALA A 47 6.16 7.54 0.07
C ALA A 47 5.25 6.75 1.00
N ASP A 48 5.55 6.74 2.31
CA ASP A 48 4.70 6.08 3.32
C ASP A 48 3.33 6.78 3.45
N GLN A 49 3.29 8.11 3.39
CA GLN A 49 2.03 8.88 3.39
C GLN A 49 1.16 8.56 2.15
N LEU A 50 1.76 8.49 0.97
CA LEU A 50 1.06 8.15 -0.26
C LEU A 50 0.57 6.69 -0.25
N ALA A 51 1.38 5.76 0.26
CA ALA A 51 0.97 4.37 0.43
C ALA A 51 -0.27 4.26 1.33
N ASN A 52 -0.31 4.97 2.46
CA ASN A 52 -1.49 5.02 3.34
C ASN A 52 -2.74 5.49 2.58
N LYS A 53 -2.63 6.54 1.75
CA LYS A 53 -3.76 7.05 0.95
C LYS A 53 -4.25 6.03 -0.08
N VAL A 54 -3.35 5.23 -0.67
CA VAL A 54 -3.74 4.14 -1.56
C VAL A 54 -4.57 3.10 -0.81
N VAL A 55 -4.12 2.68 0.39
CA VAL A 55 -4.86 1.70 1.20
C VAL A 55 -6.23 2.24 1.61
N GLN A 56 -6.32 3.50 2.03
CA GLN A 56 -7.60 4.15 2.32
C GLN A 56 -8.57 4.10 1.14
N LYS A 57 -8.10 4.43 -0.07
CA LYS A 57 -8.93 4.35 -1.28
C LYS A 57 -9.40 2.94 -1.61
N LEU A 58 -8.55 1.93 -1.38
CA LEU A 58 -8.94 0.53 -1.58
C LEU A 58 -10.04 0.12 -0.60
N VAL A 59 -9.93 0.52 0.67
CA VAL A 59 -10.96 0.29 1.70
C VAL A 59 -12.26 1.00 1.32
N GLU A 60 -12.21 2.27 0.91
CA GLU A 60 -13.39 3.04 0.45
C GLU A 60 -14.09 2.38 -0.76
N GLN A 61 -13.34 1.66 -1.59
CA GLN A 61 -13.87 0.90 -2.73
C GLN A 61 -14.43 -0.47 -2.36
N GLY A 62 -14.38 -0.86 -1.08
CA GLY A 62 -14.91 -2.13 -0.59
C GLY A 62 -13.92 -3.29 -0.65
N PHE A 63 -12.61 -3.02 -0.87
CA PHE A 63 -11.58 -4.04 -0.69
C PHE A 63 -11.27 -4.18 0.80
N THR A 64 -12.17 -4.82 1.54
CA THR A 64 -12.03 -5.09 2.96
C THR A 64 -12.32 -6.55 3.23
N ASN A 65 -11.62 -7.16 4.19
CA ASN A 65 -11.99 -8.45 4.72
C ASN A 65 -13.37 -8.31 5.39
N SER A 66 -14.29 -9.20 5.05
CA SER A 66 -15.67 -9.20 5.58
C SER A 66 -15.72 -9.50 7.08
#